data_AF-A0A6L3ZGG7-F1
#
_entry.id   AF-A0A6L3ZGG7-F1
#
_cell.length_a   1.000
_cell.length_b   1.000
_cell.length_c   1.000
_cell.angle_alpha   90.00
_cell.angle_beta   90.00
_cell.angle_gamma   90.00
#
_symmetry.space_group_name_H-M   'P 1'
#
loop_
_entity.id
_entity.type
_entity.pdbx_description
1 polymer ?
#
loop_
_entity_poly.entity_id
_entity_poly.type
_entity_poly.pdbx_seq_one_letter_code
_entity_poly.pdbx_strand_id
1 'polypeptide(L)'
;MKPIKKVKRVILIASIVYVGMALLTPHFSPLRNRSIENQITYLSELLNSGYDDELQQQYPEGKMFSNALLSLSIIEYCDKRGITDKAMAEQVDSCILRILSTSATSPFPTYITPKFGMFYNGWTNRVLTSYQRSSLFSKSDIPERVNTSQEEIEERITSALDEELQPLMSYAGAYWPADNYIGIMSISDTALQSKWMAILDSAASHPTGLVHHFGGDSSIVRGSSSALILYSLSYINQERALRQNNIFDSLFQRSFLGANLVKEHEDGSGIEDVDSGPLLFGYGASATIMNIKTQASLGMPGARATWGWLNLMGMPINLWSHKYYLFKKEPMLDIFMLWSCVSL
;
A
#
# COMPACT_ATOMS: atom_id res chain seq x y z
N MET A 1 -35.07 38.21 -4.25
CA MET A 1 -34.17 37.72 -5.33
C MET A 1 -32.67 38.06 -5.17
N LYS A 2 -32.26 39.24 -4.67
CA LYS A 2 -30.82 39.59 -4.48
C LYS A 2 -30.01 38.69 -3.51
N PRO A 3 -30.53 38.20 -2.36
CA PRO A 3 -29.72 37.40 -1.42
C PRO A 3 -29.39 35.99 -1.97
N ILE A 4 -30.32 35.38 -2.71
CA ILE A 4 -30.12 34.06 -3.33
C ILE A 4 -28.97 34.09 -4.35
N LYS A 5 -28.82 35.17 -5.12
CA LYS A 5 -27.69 35.33 -6.06
C LYS A 5 -26.34 35.46 -5.33
N LYS A 6 -26.30 36.11 -4.16
CA LYS A 6 -25.07 36.23 -3.35
C LYS A 6 -24.65 34.88 -2.76
N VAL A 7 -25.60 34.13 -2.19
CA VAL A 7 -25.33 32.80 -1.61
C VAL A 7 -24.80 31.84 -2.67
N LYS A 8 -25.45 31.76 -3.84
CA LYS A 8 -24.97 30.91 -4.96
C LYS A 8 -23.54 31.25 -5.39
N ARG A 9 -23.20 32.54 -5.43
CA ARG A 9 -21.85 33.00 -5.77
C ARG A 9 -20.81 32.57 -4.73
N VAL A 10 -21.14 32.69 -3.44
CA VAL A 10 -20.24 32.26 -2.35
C VAL A 10 -20.00 30.75 -2.41
N ILE A 11 -21.05 29.95 -2.58
CA ILE A 11 -20.93 28.49 -2.71
C ILE A 11 -20.06 28.13 -3.91
N LEU A 12 -20.30 28.74 -5.08
CA LEU A 12 -19.49 28.49 -6.27
C LEU A 12 -18.00 28.82 -6.06
N ILE A 13 -17.71 29.98 -5.46
CA ILE A 13 -16.33 30.36 -5.15
C ILE A 13 -15.69 29.37 -4.18
N ALA A 14 -16.41 28.98 -3.11
CA ALA A 14 -15.92 28.01 -2.14
C ALA A 14 -15.65 26.65 -2.79
N SER A 15 -16.53 26.17 -3.69
CA SER A 15 -16.33 24.93 -4.44
C SER A 15 -15.12 25.00 -5.37
N ILE A 16 -14.91 26.12 -6.09
CA ILE A 16 -13.73 26.30 -6.96
C ILE A 16 -12.45 26.30 -6.13
N VAL A 17 -12.43 27.02 -5.01
CA VAL A 17 -11.28 27.05 -4.09
C VAL A 17 -11.02 25.65 -3.54
N TYR A 18 -12.05 24.93 -3.11
CA TYR A 18 -11.93 23.56 -2.61
C TYR A 18 -11.33 22.61 -3.65
N VAL A 19 -11.88 22.61 -4.87
CA VAL A 19 -11.38 21.79 -5.99
C VAL A 19 -9.93 22.14 -6.30
N GLY A 20 -9.62 23.44 -6.42
CA GLY A 20 -8.27 23.92 -6.67
C GLY A 20 -7.29 23.47 -5.59
N MET A 21 -7.66 23.62 -4.31
CA MET A 21 -6.82 23.20 -3.18
C MET A 21 -6.58 21.68 -3.18
N ALA A 22 -7.63 20.88 -3.42
CA ALA A 22 -7.51 19.42 -3.47
C ALA A 22 -6.58 18.95 -4.60
N LEU A 23 -6.70 19.53 -5.79
CA LEU A 23 -5.85 19.20 -6.95
C LEU A 23 -4.42 19.75 -6.83
N LEU A 24 -4.23 20.90 -6.17
CA LEU A 24 -2.89 21.49 -5.96
C LEU A 24 -2.11 20.85 -4.82
N THR A 25 -2.79 20.18 -3.87
CA THR A 25 -2.16 19.55 -2.69
C THR A 25 -0.95 18.68 -3.04
N PRO A 26 -0.99 17.72 -3.98
CA PRO A 26 0.18 16.88 -4.28
C PRO A 26 1.33 17.65 -4.94
N HIS A 27 1.07 18.81 -5.55
CA HIS A 27 2.08 19.59 -6.29
C HIS A 27 2.78 20.65 -5.44
N PHE A 28 2.21 21.03 -4.29
CA PHE A 28 2.75 22.09 -3.44
C PHE A 28 3.15 21.54 -2.07
N SER A 29 4.46 21.43 -1.83
CA SER A 29 5.04 20.74 -0.68
C SER A 29 4.47 21.16 0.68
N PRO A 30 4.26 22.46 0.99
CA PRO A 30 3.65 22.85 2.27
C PRO A 30 2.24 22.28 2.49
N LEU A 31 1.40 22.25 1.44
CA LEU A 31 0.06 21.66 1.52
C LEU A 31 0.15 20.13 1.62
N ARG A 32 1.05 19.51 0.85
CA ARG A 32 1.29 18.06 0.91
C ARG A 32 1.75 17.62 2.30
N ASN A 33 2.73 18.29 2.88
CA ASN A 33 3.27 17.96 4.20
C ASN A 33 2.20 18.11 5.28
N ARG A 34 1.48 19.24 5.31
CA ARG A 34 0.35 19.42 6.24
C ARG A 34 -0.73 18.36 6.04
N SER A 35 -0.99 17.98 4.79
CA SER A 35 -1.93 16.90 4.47
C SER A 35 -1.47 15.55 5.03
N ILE A 36 -0.17 15.23 4.91
CA ILE A 36 0.42 13.98 5.42
C ILE A 36 0.38 13.97 6.95
N GLU A 37 0.90 15.02 7.60
CA GLU A 37 0.96 15.13 9.07
C GLU A 37 -0.43 15.00 9.70
N ASN A 38 -1.41 15.73 9.17
CA ASN A 38 -2.78 15.66 9.69
C ASN A 38 -3.45 14.29 9.46
N GLN A 39 -3.04 13.58 8.41
CA GLN A 39 -3.57 12.25 8.12
C GLN A 39 -2.89 11.17 8.98
N ILE A 40 -1.59 11.32 9.26
CA ILE A 40 -0.87 10.49 10.24
C ILE A 40 -1.52 10.64 11.60
N THR A 41 -1.74 11.87 12.09
CA THR A 41 -2.40 12.10 13.40
C THR A 41 -3.75 11.41 13.47
N TYR A 42 -4.61 11.63 12.48
CA TYR A 42 -5.94 11.01 12.44
C TYR A 42 -5.89 9.49 12.45
N LEU A 43 -5.07 8.89 11.58
CA LEU A 43 -4.99 7.43 11.46
C LEU A 43 -4.34 6.79 12.68
N SER A 44 -3.31 7.40 13.25
CA SER A 44 -2.69 6.93 14.49
C SER A 44 -3.70 6.92 15.65
N GLU A 45 -4.47 8.00 15.84
CA GLU A 45 -5.54 8.02 16.85
C GLU A 45 -6.62 6.97 16.59
N LEU A 46 -7.04 6.82 15.33
CA LEU A 46 -8.06 5.86 14.93
C LEU A 46 -7.61 4.42 15.23
N LEU A 47 -6.42 4.00 14.79
CA LEU A 47 -5.92 2.65 15.04
C LEU A 47 -5.59 2.44 16.54
N ASN A 48 -5.12 3.46 17.26
CA ASN A 48 -4.92 3.38 18.71
C ASN A 48 -6.23 3.16 19.48
N SER A 49 -7.37 3.60 18.94
CA SER A 49 -8.70 3.34 19.52
C SER A 49 -9.23 1.93 19.28
N GLY A 50 -8.49 1.08 18.55
CA GLY A 50 -8.87 -0.32 18.26
C GLY A 50 -9.63 -0.50 16.94
N TYR A 51 -9.69 0.52 16.08
CA TYR A 51 -10.36 0.39 14.77
C TYR A 51 -9.66 -0.64 13.85
N ASP A 52 -8.39 -0.95 14.10
CA ASP A 52 -7.69 -2.01 13.40
C ASP A 52 -8.30 -3.41 13.67
N ASP A 53 -8.88 -3.64 14.85
CA ASP A 53 -9.67 -4.84 15.13
C ASP A 53 -10.99 -4.88 14.35
N GLU A 54 -11.63 -3.72 14.11
CA GLU A 54 -12.82 -3.64 13.25
C GLU A 54 -12.48 -3.96 11.79
N LEU A 55 -11.34 -3.46 11.30
CA LEU A 55 -10.83 -3.80 9.98
C LEU A 55 -10.53 -5.31 9.86
N GLN A 56 -10.02 -5.93 10.92
CA GLN A 56 -9.77 -7.38 10.93
C GLN A 56 -11.04 -8.23 10.85
N GLN A 57 -12.17 -7.72 11.34
CA GLN A 57 -13.46 -8.40 11.20
C GLN A 57 -13.99 -8.36 9.76
N GLN A 58 -13.61 -7.34 8.99
CA GLN A 58 -13.99 -7.20 7.57
C GLN A 58 -13.03 -7.97 6.66
N TYR A 59 -11.73 -7.90 6.95
CA TYR A 59 -10.65 -8.51 6.18
C TYR A 59 -9.72 -9.24 7.15
N PRO A 60 -9.42 -10.55 6.98
CA PRO A 60 -8.59 -11.30 7.92
C PRO A 60 -7.25 -10.62 8.27
N GLU A 61 -6.63 -9.98 7.27
CA GLU A 61 -5.40 -9.22 7.41
C GLU A 61 -5.56 -7.77 7.91
N GLY A 62 -6.77 -7.26 8.05
CA GLY A 62 -7.07 -5.84 8.21
C GLY A 62 -6.30 -5.15 9.34
N LYS A 63 -6.16 -5.81 10.49
CA LYS A 63 -5.36 -5.29 11.62
C LYS A 63 -3.89 -5.17 11.28
N MET A 64 -3.29 -6.26 10.80
CA MET A 64 -1.87 -6.28 10.48
C MET A 64 -1.56 -5.30 9.34
N PHE A 65 -2.36 -5.34 8.28
CA PHE A 65 -2.10 -4.59 7.06
C PHE A 65 -2.28 -3.09 7.23
N SER A 66 -3.33 -2.64 7.93
CA SER A 66 -3.55 -1.22 8.23
C SER A 66 -2.41 -0.61 9.03
N ASN A 67 -1.95 -1.31 10.08
CA ASN A 67 -0.80 -0.88 10.88
C ASN A 67 0.50 -0.91 10.05
N ALA A 68 0.70 -1.90 9.19
CA ALA A 68 1.88 -1.98 8.34
C ALA A 68 1.98 -0.79 7.36
N LEU A 69 0.88 -0.46 6.69
CA LEU A 69 0.82 0.68 5.78
C LEU A 69 1.01 2.01 6.51
N LEU A 70 0.44 2.18 7.70
CA LEU A 70 0.65 3.39 8.52
C LEU A 70 2.12 3.52 8.96
N SER A 71 2.73 2.45 9.49
CA SER A 71 4.15 2.43 9.85
C SER A 71 5.04 2.80 8.68
N LEU A 72 4.87 2.16 7.52
CA LEU A 72 5.64 2.45 6.31
C LEU A 72 5.45 3.88 5.83
N SER A 73 4.25 4.43 5.99
CA SER A 73 3.96 5.83 5.64
C SER A 73 4.73 6.81 6.51
N ILE A 74 4.72 6.59 7.83
CA ILE A 74 5.44 7.44 8.79
C ILE A 74 6.95 7.35 8.53
N ILE A 75 7.49 6.13 8.39
CA ILE A 75 8.91 5.89 8.11
C ILE A 75 9.34 6.62 6.83
N GLU A 76 8.63 6.41 5.71
CA GLU A 76 8.98 7.02 4.43
C GLU A 76 8.87 8.55 4.46
N TYR A 77 7.84 9.09 5.12
CA TYR A 77 7.69 10.54 5.28
C TYR A 77 8.86 11.14 6.06
N CYS A 78 9.20 10.53 7.20
CA CYS A 78 10.27 11.01 8.06
C CYS A 78 11.63 10.90 7.38
N ASP A 79 11.94 9.77 6.73
CA ASP A 79 13.22 9.56 6.05
C ASP A 79 13.44 10.57 4.92
N LYS A 80 12.45 10.81 4.07
CA LYS A 80 12.53 11.80 2.98
C LYS A 80 12.73 13.23 3.47
N ARG A 81 12.32 13.51 4.71
CA ARG A 81 12.35 14.84 5.31
C ARG A 81 13.50 15.01 6.31
N GLY A 82 14.24 13.95 6.61
CA GLY A 82 15.25 13.95 7.66
C GLY A 82 14.66 14.23 9.05
N ILE A 83 13.43 13.77 9.32
CA ILE A 83 12.76 13.94 10.61
C ILE A 83 13.13 12.78 11.52
N THR A 84 13.74 13.07 12.67
CA THR A 84 14.06 12.10 13.72
C THR A 84 13.33 12.47 15.01
N ASP A 85 12.01 12.36 14.97
CA ASP A 85 11.11 12.78 16.05
C ASP A 85 10.66 11.60 16.92
N LYS A 86 10.60 11.82 18.25
CA LYS A 86 10.23 10.80 19.22
C LYS A 86 8.76 10.40 19.11
N ALA A 87 7.85 11.36 18.91
CA ALA A 87 6.43 11.06 18.80
C ALA A 87 6.10 10.29 17.51
N MET A 88 6.86 10.51 16.42
CA MET A 88 6.75 9.69 15.21
C MET A 88 7.26 8.26 15.44
N ALA A 89 8.38 8.08 16.14
CA ALA A 89 8.88 6.75 16.51
C ALA A 89 7.88 5.99 17.40
N GLU A 90 7.29 6.65 18.41
CA GLU A 90 6.27 6.06 19.28
C GLU A 90 5.02 5.59 18.51
N GLN A 91 4.63 6.31 17.45
CA GLN A 91 3.52 5.88 16.58
C GLN A 91 3.89 4.63 15.78
N VAL A 92 5.12 4.54 15.25
CA VAL A 92 5.62 3.35 14.56
C VAL A 92 5.71 2.17 15.52
N ASP A 93 6.25 2.38 16.73
CA ASP A 93 6.35 1.37 17.79
C ASP A 93 4.97 0.79 18.13
N SER A 94 3.98 1.67 18.31
CA SER A 94 2.60 1.26 18.61
C SER A 94 2.00 0.39 17.50
N CYS A 95 2.24 0.74 16.24
CA CYS A 95 1.80 -0.07 15.11
C CYS A 95 2.50 -1.43 15.06
N ILE A 96 3.81 -1.47 15.31
CA ILE A 96 4.59 -2.72 15.35
C ILE A 96 4.10 -3.65 16.46
N LEU A 97 3.84 -3.12 17.66
CA LEU A 97 3.28 -3.92 18.76
C LEU A 97 1.94 -4.54 18.40
N ARG A 98 1.10 -3.83 17.63
CA ARG A 98 -0.19 -4.36 17.15
C ARG A 98 -0.01 -5.38 16.02
N ILE A 99 0.92 -5.18 15.10
CA ILE A 99 1.28 -6.16 14.06
C ILE A 99 1.74 -7.49 14.69
N LEU A 100 2.57 -7.41 15.72
CA LEU A 100 3.15 -8.57 16.41
C LEU A 100 2.24 -9.15 17.51
N SER A 101 1.00 -8.67 17.63
CA SER A 101 0.08 -9.14 18.67
C SER A 101 -0.50 -10.51 18.32
N THR A 102 -0.96 -11.22 19.34
CA THR A 102 -1.70 -12.47 19.16
C THR A 102 -2.97 -12.26 18.34
N SER A 103 -3.68 -11.14 18.52
CA SER A 103 -4.89 -10.84 17.75
C SER A 103 -4.59 -10.68 16.26
N ALA A 104 -3.54 -9.95 15.90
CA ALA A 104 -3.14 -9.77 14.51
C ALA A 104 -2.78 -11.10 13.83
N THR A 105 -2.12 -12.02 14.54
CA THR A 105 -1.77 -13.34 13.99
C THR A 105 -2.92 -14.35 13.98
N SER A 106 -4.00 -14.10 14.73
CA SER A 106 -5.06 -15.09 14.97
C SER A 106 -5.78 -15.62 13.72
N PRO A 107 -5.99 -14.84 12.64
CA PRO A 107 -6.63 -15.35 11.43
C PRO A 107 -5.68 -16.15 10.53
N PHE A 108 -4.36 -16.06 10.76
CA PHE A 108 -3.37 -16.68 9.91
C PHE A 108 -3.05 -18.11 10.36
N PRO A 109 -3.07 -19.10 9.45
CA PRO A 109 -2.84 -20.49 9.79
C PRO A 109 -1.38 -20.74 10.19
N THR A 110 -1.18 -21.56 11.21
CA THR A 110 0.16 -21.93 11.71
C THR A 110 0.75 -23.18 11.07
N TYR A 111 -0.05 -23.92 10.30
CA TYR A 111 0.30 -25.22 9.71
C TYR A 111 0.75 -25.13 8.24
N ILE A 112 0.78 -23.95 7.66
CA ILE A 112 1.30 -23.71 6.30
C ILE A 112 2.75 -23.25 6.34
N THR A 113 3.44 -23.33 5.21
CA THR A 113 4.82 -22.86 5.04
C THR A 113 4.85 -21.60 4.17
N PRO A 114 5.41 -20.47 4.67
CA PRO A 114 5.88 -20.26 6.04
C PRO A 114 4.73 -20.17 7.04
N LYS A 115 4.99 -20.43 8.33
CA LYS A 115 3.99 -20.24 9.40
C LYS A 115 3.40 -18.82 9.30
N PHE A 116 2.06 -18.73 9.31
CA PHE A 116 1.26 -17.50 9.07
C PHE A 116 1.18 -17.01 7.61
N GLY A 117 1.82 -17.69 6.67
CA GLY A 117 1.76 -17.40 5.25
C GLY A 117 2.58 -16.17 4.81
N MET A 118 2.79 -16.05 3.50
CA MET A 118 3.63 -14.99 2.93
C MET A 118 3.08 -13.58 3.14
N PHE A 119 1.75 -13.39 3.16
CA PHE A 119 1.16 -12.08 3.38
C PHE A 119 1.62 -11.49 4.73
N TYR A 120 1.42 -12.22 5.82
CA TYR A 120 1.82 -11.79 7.15
C TYR A 120 3.32 -11.56 7.26
N ASN A 121 4.11 -12.57 6.85
CA ASN A 121 5.56 -12.52 7.04
C ASN A 121 6.19 -11.42 6.18
N GLY A 122 5.79 -11.27 4.91
CA GLY A 122 6.37 -10.29 4.01
C GLY A 122 6.09 -8.85 4.42
N TRP A 123 4.84 -8.51 4.75
CA TRP A 123 4.50 -7.16 5.19
C TRP A 123 5.13 -6.82 6.55
N THR A 124 5.13 -7.77 7.49
CA THR A 124 5.74 -7.56 8.81
C THR A 124 7.24 -7.36 8.68
N ASN A 125 7.96 -8.24 7.95
CA ASN A 125 9.40 -8.09 7.77
C ASN A 125 9.76 -6.80 7.03
N ARG A 126 8.91 -6.40 6.06
CA ARG A 126 9.08 -5.12 5.36
C ARG A 126 9.00 -3.93 6.32
N VAL A 127 8.04 -3.90 7.24
CA VAL A 127 7.93 -2.84 8.26
C VAL A 127 9.16 -2.83 9.16
N LEU A 128 9.52 -3.98 9.74
CA LEU A 128 10.62 -4.07 10.70
C LEU A 128 11.95 -3.66 10.07
N THR A 129 12.27 -4.19 8.89
CA THR A 129 13.48 -3.86 8.14
C THR A 129 13.52 -2.39 7.73
N SER A 130 12.38 -1.81 7.32
CA SER A 130 12.31 -0.38 6.98
C SER A 130 12.54 0.48 8.22
N TYR A 131 11.98 0.08 9.36
CA TYR A 131 12.13 0.83 10.60
C TYR A 131 13.59 0.80 11.07
N GLN A 132 14.23 -0.37 11.15
CA GLN A 132 15.64 -0.51 11.54
C GLN A 132 16.60 0.35 10.71
N ARG A 133 16.30 0.53 9.41
CA ARG A 133 17.09 1.36 8.49
C ARG A 133 16.82 2.87 8.62
N SER A 134 15.70 3.24 9.23
CA SER A 134 15.29 4.63 9.41
C SER A 134 16.02 5.30 10.58
N SER A 135 16.24 6.61 10.46
CA SER A 135 16.75 7.41 11.58
C SER A 135 15.82 7.39 12.80
N LEU A 136 14.51 7.18 12.59
CA LEU A 136 13.53 7.09 13.67
C LEU A 136 13.83 5.96 14.66
N PHE A 137 14.46 4.87 14.22
CA PHE A 137 14.74 3.73 15.08
C PHE A 137 15.63 4.09 16.27
N SER A 138 16.49 5.11 16.13
CA SER A 138 17.28 5.67 17.24
C SER A 138 16.44 6.25 18.39
N LYS A 139 15.14 6.45 18.16
CA LYS A 139 14.15 6.96 19.11
C LYS A 139 13.13 5.91 19.54
N SER A 140 13.24 4.68 19.05
CA SER A 140 12.35 3.55 19.41
C SER A 140 12.42 3.24 20.90
N ASP A 141 11.27 2.96 21.52
CA ASP A 141 11.16 2.39 22.89
C ASP A 141 11.24 0.86 22.89
N ILE A 142 11.07 0.23 21.73
CA ILE A 142 11.03 -1.23 21.59
C ILE A 142 12.14 -1.81 20.68
N PRO A 143 13.40 -1.29 20.69
CA PRO A 143 14.40 -1.67 19.71
C PRO A 143 14.75 -3.16 19.75
N GLU A 144 14.83 -3.76 20.95
CA GLU A 144 15.08 -5.20 21.12
C GLU A 144 13.95 -6.04 20.50
N ARG A 145 12.69 -5.67 20.77
CA ARG A 145 11.53 -6.36 20.19
C ARG A 145 11.53 -6.31 18.67
N VAL A 146 11.85 -5.16 18.08
CA VAL A 146 11.96 -5.00 16.63
C VAL A 146 13.03 -5.91 16.06
N ASN A 147 14.23 -5.89 16.64
CA ASN A 147 15.36 -6.70 16.15
C ASN A 147 15.06 -8.20 16.24
N THR A 148 14.65 -8.69 17.40
CA THR A 148 14.37 -10.12 17.58
C THR A 148 13.22 -10.59 16.68
N SER A 149 12.14 -9.82 16.56
CA SER A 149 11.03 -10.21 15.67
C SER A 149 11.42 -10.13 14.20
N GLN A 150 12.33 -9.25 13.81
CA GLN A 150 12.81 -9.18 12.44
C GLN A 150 13.66 -10.40 12.10
N GLU A 151 14.61 -10.76 12.96
CA GLU A 151 15.44 -11.96 12.81
C GLU A 151 14.59 -13.23 12.70
N GLU A 152 13.61 -13.42 13.59
CA GLU A 152 12.71 -14.58 13.59
C GLU A 152 11.85 -14.69 12.32
N ILE A 153 11.43 -13.56 11.76
CA ILE A 153 10.58 -13.54 10.55
C ILE A 153 11.45 -13.69 9.31
N GLU A 154 12.61 -13.04 9.23
CA GLU A 154 13.56 -13.21 8.14
C GLU A 154 13.98 -14.67 8.03
N GLU A 155 14.40 -15.30 9.13
CA GLU A 155 14.77 -16.73 9.16
C GLU A 155 13.62 -17.63 8.68
N ARG A 156 12.38 -17.34 9.10
CA ARG A 156 11.21 -18.10 8.67
C ARG A 156 10.95 -17.97 7.18
N ILE A 157 11.10 -16.77 6.62
CA ILE A 157 10.96 -16.53 5.17
C ILE A 157 12.08 -17.24 4.43
N THR A 158 13.35 -17.01 4.81
CA THR A 158 14.49 -17.57 4.07
C THR A 158 14.53 -19.09 4.13
N SER A 159 14.19 -19.70 5.27
CA SER A 159 14.11 -21.16 5.39
C SER A 159 13.02 -21.75 4.49
N ALA A 160 11.83 -21.15 4.47
CA ALA A 160 10.75 -21.55 3.56
C ALA A 160 11.17 -21.41 2.09
N LEU A 161 11.86 -20.32 1.76
CA LEU A 161 12.38 -20.07 0.42
C LEU A 161 13.50 -21.06 0.01
N ASP A 162 14.28 -21.58 0.95
CA ASP A 162 15.32 -22.55 0.62
C ASP A 162 14.78 -23.96 0.39
N GLU A 163 13.78 -24.36 1.17
CA GLU A 163 13.18 -25.71 1.13
C GLU A 163 12.20 -25.91 -0.04
N GLU A 164 11.44 -24.87 -0.40
CA GLU A 164 10.34 -25.00 -1.35
C GLU A 164 10.78 -24.76 -2.81
N LEU A 165 10.16 -25.51 -3.72
CA LEU A 165 10.37 -25.40 -5.18
C LEU A 165 9.17 -24.80 -5.91
N GLN A 166 8.16 -24.34 -5.16
CA GLN A 166 6.93 -23.78 -5.66
C GLN A 166 6.61 -22.47 -4.93
N PRO A 167 5.84 -21.54 -5.53
CA PRO A 167 5.37 -20.34 -4.86
C PRO A 167 4.81 -20.61 -3.46
N LEU A 168 5.24 -19.82 -2.47
CA LEU A 168 4.88 -20.02 -1.07
C LEU A 168 3.44 -19.61 -0.80
N MET A 169 2.77 -20.32 0.10
CA MET A 169 1.37 -20.04 0.43
C MET A 169 1.23 -18.69 1.14
N SER A 170 0.28 -17.88 0.68
CA SER A 170 -0.16 -16.66 1.41
C SER A 170 -1.20 -17.01 2.45
N TYR A 171 -2.10 -17.95 2.11
CA TYR A 171 -3.21 -18.43 2.92
C TYR A 171 -3.34 -19.95 2.74
N ALA A 172 -4.14 -20.60 3.57
CA ALA A 172 -4.33 -22.05 3.49
C ALA A 172 -4.87 -22.48 2.11
N GLY A 173 -4.11 -23.33 1.42
CA GLY A 173 -4.50 -23.92 0.13
C GLY A 173 -4.23 -23.05 -1.09
N ALA A 174 -3.59 -21.89 -0.93
CA ALA A 174 -3.39 -20.96 -2.04
C ALA A 174 -2.17 -20.03 -1.86
N TYR A 175 -1.64 -19.58 -2.99
CA TYR A 175 -0.61 -18.56 -3.04
C TYR A 175 -1.04 -17.40 -3.93
N TRP A 176 -0.63 -16.19 -3.53
CA TRP A 176 -0.71 -14.99 -4.35
C TRP A 176 0.72 -14.54 -4.68
N PRO A 177 1.08 -14.46 -5.98
CA PRO A 177 2.41 -14.02 -6.35
C PRO A 177 2.77 -12.62 -5.84
N ALA A 178 1.79 -11.72 -5.72
CA ALA A 178 2.02 -10.37 -5.19
C ALA A 178 2.57 -10.38 -3.75
N ASP A 179 2.05 -11.25 -2.89
CA ASP A 179 2.53 -11.40 -1.52
C ASP A 179 3.92 -12.03 -1.46
N ASN A 180 4.17 -13.00 -2.34
CA ASN A 180 5.49 -13.60 -2.48
C ASN A 180 6.52 -12.53 -2.87
N TYR A 181 6.19 -11.65 -3.82
CA TYR A 181 7.05 -10.52 -4.21
C TYR A 181 7.29 -9.54 -3.05
N ILE A 182 6.30 -9.30 -2.18
CA ILE A 182 6.49 -8.49 -0.96
C ILE A 182 7.44 -9.19 0.02
N GLY A 183 7.28 -10.49 0.23
CA GLY A 183 8.18 -11.26 1.09
C GLY A 183 9.62 -11.27 0.57
N ILE A 184 9.79 -11.51 -0.73
CA ILE A 184 11.10 -11.48 -1.40
C ILE A 184 11.72 -10.08 -1.31
N MET A 185 10.94 -9.01 -1.52
CA MET A 185 11.42 -7.63 -1.37
C MET A 185 11.89 -7.32 0.06
N SER A 186 11.32 -8.00 1.06
CA SER A 186 11.59 -7.68 2.46
C SER A 186 12.90 -8.26 3.00
N ILE A 187 13.42 -9.34 2.40
CA ILE A 187 14.66 -9.99 2.85
C ILE A 187 15.93 -9.31 2.29
N SER A 188 17.08 -9.60 2.89
CA SER A 188 18.38 -9.06 2.49
C SER A 188 19.16 -9.92 1.47
N ASP A 189 18.85 -11.22 1.36
CA ASP A 189 19.58 -12.14 0.48
C ASP A 189 19.20 -11.98 -1.00
N THR A 190 20.05 -11.26 -1.74
CA THR A 190 19.87 -11.01 -3.18
C THR A 190 19.94 -12.25 -4.08
N ALA A 191 20.66 -13.29 -3.67
CA ALA A 191 20.75 -14.53 -4.43
C ALA A 191 19.45 -15.32 -4.30
N LEU A 192 18.92 -15.39 -3.08
CA LEU A 192 17.62 -15.99 -2.80
C LEU A 192 16.49 -15.21 -3.48
N GLN A 193 16.55 -13.86 -3.47
CA GLN A 193 15.62 -13.02 -4.21
C GLN A 193 15.61 -13.36 -5.71
N SER A 194 16.79 -13.49 -6.32
CA SER A 194 16.92 -13.80 -7.74
C SER A 194 16.38 -15.20 -8.09
N LYS A 195 16.70 -16.21 -7.26
CA LYS A 195 16.17 -17.58 -7.38
C LYS A 195 14.65 -17.57 -7.37
N TRP A 196 14.03 -16.87 -6.42
CA TRP A 196 12.58 -16.89 -6.25
C TRP A 196 11.81 -16.07 -7.27
N MET A 197 12.37 -14.96 -7.73
CA MET A 197 11.82 -14.27 -8.90
C MET A 197 11.74 -15.22 -10.10
N ALA A 198 12.77 -16.03 -10.35
CA ALA A 198 12.74 -17.00 -11.44
C ALA A 198 11.66 -18.09 -11.24
N ILE A 199 11.44 -18.55 -10.01
CA ILE A 199 10.35 -19.51 -9.69
C ILE A 199 8.99 -18.88 -10.00
N LEU A 200 8.71 -17.68 -9.51
CA LEU A 200 7.45 -16.98 -9.75
C LEU A 200 7.21 -16.72 -11.25
N ASP A 201 8.28 -16.40 -11.98
CA ASP A 201 8.20 -16.18 -13.43
C ASP A 201 7.89 -17.46 -14.18
N SER A 202 8.52 -18.57 -13.79
CA SER A 202 8.26 -19.87 -14.41
C SER A 202 6.83 -20.37 -14.16
N ALA A 203 6.18 -19.88 -13.10
CA ALA A 203 4.80 -20.19 -12.77
C ALA A 203 3.79 -19.35 -13.58
N ALA A 204 4.21 -18.24 -14.19
CA ALA A 204 3.34 -17.38 -14.99
C ALA A 204 3.14 -17.94 -16.41
N SER A 205 1.90 -17.96 -16.90
CA SER A 205 1.57 -18.43 -18.25
C SER A 205 0.92 -17.37 -19.15
N HIS A 206 0.71 -16.16 -18.64
CA HIS A 206 0.10 -15.08 -19.41
C HIS A 206 0.99 -14.68 -20.61
N PRO A 207 0.44 -14.50 -21.83
CA PRO A 207 1.23 -14.23 -23.05
C PRO A 207 2.13 -13.00 -22.99
N THR A 208 1.82 -12.04 -22.12
CA THR A 208 2.62 -10.81 -21.96
C THR A 208 3.78 -10.97 -20.98
N GLY A 209 3.89 -12.11 -20.30
CA GLY A 209 4.91 -12.36 -19.27
C GLY A 209 4.67 -11.62 -17.95
N LEU A 210 3.50 -10.98 -17.78
CA LEU A 210 3.06 -10.52 -16.47
C LEU A 210 2.69 -11.72 -15.58
N VAL A 211 2.99 -11.58 -14.30
CA VAL A 211 2.72 -12.62 -13.29
C VAL A 211 1.25 -12.57 -12.90
N HIS A 212 0.65 -13.75 -12.78
CA HIS A 212 -0.76 -13.95 -12.48
C HIS A 212 -1.17 -13.46 -11.08
N HIS A 213 -2.47 -13.24 -10.91
CA HIS A 213 -3.06 -12.78 -9.64
C HIS A 213 -3.08 -13.88 -8.57
N PHE A 214 -3.47 -15.11 -8.95
CA PHE A 214 -3.78 -16.19 -8.01
C PHE A 214 -3.29 -17.54 -8.51
N GLY A 215 -2.65 -18.31 -7.64
CA GLY A 215 -1.99 -19.55 -8.00
C GLY A 215 -2.85 -20.65 -8.65
N GLY A 216 -4.17 -20.59 -8.50
CA GLY A 216 -5.09 -21.53 -9.15
C GLY A 216 -5.35 -21.25 -10.64
N ASP A 217 -4.96 -20.07 -11.15
CA ASP A 217 -5.03 -19.76 -12.58
C ASP A 217 -3.83 -18.89 -13.00
N SER A 218 -2.83 -19.51 -13.60
CA SER A 218 -1.59 -18.83 -14.02
C SER A 218 -1.74 -17.96 -15.25
N SER A 219 -2.92 -17.96 -15.89
CA SER A 219 -3.20 -17.16 -17.07
C SER A 219 -3.89 -15.83 -16.74
N ILE A 220 -4.45 -15.68 -15.54
CA ILE A 220 -5.21 -14.47 -15.18
C ILE A 220 -4.32 -13.45 -14.47
N VAL A 221 -4.20 -12.27 -15.07
CA VAL A 221 -3.54 -11.10 -14.49
C VAL A 221 -4.58 -10.07 -14.03
N ARG A 222 -4.28 -9.36 -12.95
CA ARG A 222 -5.14 -8.28 -12.41
C ARG A 222 -4.37 -6.99 -12.19
N GLY A 223 -5.08 -5.86 -12.31
CA GLY A 223 -4.52 -4.52 -12.17
C GLY A 223 -3.91 -4.28 -10.80
N SER A 224 -4.63 -4.62 -9.74
CA SER A 224 -4.21 -4.50 -8.34
C SER A 224 -2.92 -5.28 -8.04
N SER A 225 -2.91 -6.58 -8.32
CA SER A 225 -1.75 -7.43 -8.08
C SER A 225 -0.57 -7.08 -8.96
N SER A 226 -0.78 -6.75 -10.24
CA SER A 226 0.30 -6.34 -11.13
C SER A 226 0.94 -5.03 -10.64
N ALA A 227 0.14 -4.06 -10.18
CA ALA A 227 0.67 -2.84 -9.58
C ALA A 227 1.51 -3.13 -8.32
N LEU A 228 1.04 -4.03 -7.45
CA LEU A 228 1.78 -4.43 -6.24
C LEU A 228 3.08 -5.18 -6.56
N ILE A 229 3.07 -6.07 -7.55
CA ILE A 229 4.27 -6.77 -8.03
C ILE A 229 5.28 -5.78 -8.61
N LEU A 230 4.83 -4.83 -9.43
CA LEU A 230 5.68 -3.77 -9.98
C LEU A 230 6.28 -2.88 -8.88
N TYR A 231 5.51 -2.57 -7.83
CA TYR A 231 6.01 -1.86 -6.66
C TYR A 231 7.14 -2.66 -6.01
N SER A 232 6.96 -3.95 -5.75
CA SER A 232 8.00 -4.81 -5.18
C SER A 232 9.24 -4.89 -6.07
N LEU A 233 9.04 -5.07 -7.38
CA LEU A 233 10.12 -5.10 -8.37
C LEU A 233 10.90 -3.79 -8.41
N SER A 234 10.28 -2.64 -8.14
CA SER A 234 11.00 -1.36 -8.11
C SER A 234 12.11 -1.30 -7.05
N TYR A 235 12.02 -2.13 -6.01
CA TYR A 235 13.06 -2.27 -4.98
C TYR A 235 14.06 -3.39 -5.25
N ILE A 236 13.64 -4.46 -5.92
CA ILE A 236 14.49 -5.65 -6.16
C ILE A 236 15.26 -5.51 -7.49
N ASN A 237 14.59 -5.09 -8.56
CA ASN A 237 15.13 -5.00 -9.91
C ASN A 237 14.42 -3.90 -10.71
N GLN A 238 14.93 -2.67 -10.59
CA GLN A 238 14.32 -1.48 -11.19
C GLN A 238 14.22 -1.55 -12.73
N GLU A 239 15.22 -2.09 -13.41
CA GLU A 239 15.22 -2.21 -14.87
C GLU A 239 14.07 -3.11 -15.34
N ARG A 240 13.90 -4.25 -14.67
CA ARG A 240 12.78 -5.17 -14.92
C ARG A 240 11.44 -4.51 -14.60
N ALA A 241 11.34 -3.80 -13.49
CA ALA A 241 10.12 -3.10 -13.09
C ALA A 241 9.68 -2.10 -14.18
N LEU A 242 10.61 -1.32 -14.74
CA LEU A 242 10.31 -0.39 -15.83
C LEU A 242 9.84 -1.10 -17.11
N ARG A 243 10.46 -2.25 -17.47
CA ARG A 243 10.02 -3.03 -18.63
C ARG A 243 8.61 -3.58 -18.45
N GLN A 244 8.32 -4.18 -17.30
CA GLN A 244 6.99 -4.71 -17.00
C GLN A 244 5.95 -3.59 -16.85
N ASN A 245 6.35 -2.41 -16.35
CA ASN A 245 5.47 -1.26 -16.27
C ASN A 245 4.96 -0.83 -17.64
N ASN A 246 5.80 -0.85 -18.68
CA ASN A 246 5.35 -0.53 -20.05
C ASN A 246 4.26 -1.51 -20.55
N ILE A 247 4.40 -2.79 -20.22
CA ILE A 247 3.41 -3.82 -20.56
C ILE A 247 2.12 -3.58 -19.78
N PHE A 248 2.24 -3.37 -18.46
CA PHE A 248 1.13 -3.05 -17.57
C PHE A 248 0.36 -1.79 -18.02
N ASP A 249 1.07 -0.73 -18.39
CA ASP A 249 0.50 0.52 -18.90
C ASP A 249 -0.37 0.26 -20.14
N SER A 250 0.11 -0.59 -21.06
CA SER A 250 -0.63 -0.93 -22.28
C SER A 250 -1.88 -1.78 -22.05
N LEU A 251 -1.88 -2.63 -21.01
CA LEU A 251 -2.97 -3.56 -20.72
C LEU A 251 -4.03 -2.95 -19.81
N PHE A 252 -3.62 -2.28 -18.73
CA PHE A 252 -4.50 -1.91 -17.63
C PHE A 252 -4.73 -0.41 -17.51
N GLN A 253 -3.79 0.43 -17.94
CA GLN A 253 -3.89 1.87 -17.69
C GLN A 253 -4.63 2.61 -18.80
N ARG A 254 -5.41 3.60 -18.37
CA ARG A 254 -5.94 4.63 -19.27
C ARG A 254 -5.75 6.00 -18.65
N SER A 255 -5.17 6.91 -19.43
CA SER A 255 -5.02 8.30 -19.00
C SER A 255 -6.30 9.09 -19.28
N PHE A 256 -6.79 9.79 -18.26
CA PHE A 256 -7.91 10.72 -18.35
C PHE A 256 -7.56 12.01 -17.59
N LEU A 257 -7.48 13.14 -18.30
CA LEU A 257 -7.11 14.45 -17.73
C LEU A 257 -5.85 14.40 -16.85
N GLY A 258 -4.85 13.61 -17.26
CA GLY A 258 -3.59 13.42 -16.54
C GLY A 258 -3.63 12.42 -15.38
N ALA A 259 -4.80 11.91 -14.99
CA ALA A 259 -4.91 10.76 -14.08
C ALA A 259 -4.76 9.46 -14.87
N ASN A 260 -3.95 8.53 -14.36
CA ASN A 260 -3.81 7.19 -14.88
C ASN A 260 -4.71 6.24 -14.07
N LEU A 261 -5.86 5.91 -14.63
CA LEU A 261 -6.83 4.98 -14.04
C LEU A 261 -6.46 3.55 -14.44
N VAL A 262 -6.66 2.60 -13.53
CA VAL A 262 -6.25 1.20 -13.73
C VAL A 262 -7.46 0.29 -13.73
N LYS A 263 -7.62 -0.50 -14.79
CA LYS A 263 -8.62 -1.57 -14.85
C LYS A 263 -8.26 -2.67 -13.85
N GLU A 264 -9.25 -3.25 -13.18
CA GLU A 264 -8.98 -4.43 -12.35
C GLU A 264 -8.76 -5.67 -13.21
N HIS A 265 -9.66 -5.91 -14.16
CA HIS A 265 -9.59 -7.05 -15.08
C HIS A 265 -9.13 -6.58 -16.47
N GLU A 266 -8.37 -7.42 -17.17
CA GLU A 266 -7.85 -7.07 -18.51
C GLU A 266 -8.98 -6.78 -19.50
N ASP A 267 -10.04 -7.58 -19.46
CA ASP A 267 -11.24 -7.44 -20.28
C ASP A 267 -12.10 -6.21 -19.92
N GLY A 268 -11.76 -5.53 -18.83
CA GLY A 268 -12.51 -4.40 -18.30
C GLY A 268 -13.86 -4.79 -17.69
N SER A 269 -14.04 -6.06 -17.32
CA SER A 269 -15.23 -6.51 -16.61
C SER A 269 -15.41 -5.73 -15.29
N GLY A 270 -16.67 -5.46 -14.96
CA GLY A 270 -17.06 -4.75 -13.75
C GLY A 270 -17.35 -5.67 -12.57
N ILE A 271 -16.77 -6.87 -12.55
CA ILE A 271 -17.01 -7.84 -11.46
C ILE A 271 -16.18 -7.41 -10.26
N GLU A 272 -16.87 -6.88 -9.26
CA GLU A 272 -16.29 -6.45 -7.99
C GLU A 272 -16.01 -7.68 -7.11
N ASP A 273 -14.87 -7.65 -6.43
CA ASP A 273 -14.57 -8.50 -5.29
C ASP A 273 -13.85 -7.69 -4.20
N VAL A 274 -13.49 -8.36 -3.11
CA VAL A 274 -12.82 -7.74 -1.96
C VAL A 274 -11.52 -7.04 -2.38
N ASP A 275 -10.78 -7.62 -3.33
CA ASP A 275 -9.45 -7.13 -3.72
C ASP A 275 -9.56 -5.94 -4.70
N SER A 276 -10.60 -5.92 -5.53
CA SER A 276 -10.82 -4.84 -6.51
C SER A 276 -11.21 -3.51 -5.88
N GLY A 277 -11.84 -3.57 -4.70
CA GLY A 277 -12.62 -2.45 -4.16
C GLY A 277 -13.75 -2.06 -5.13
N PRO A 278 -14.34 -0.85 -4.99
CA PRO A 278 -15.38 -0.40 -5.91
C PRO A 278 -14.84 -0.22 -7.33
N LEU A 279 -15.60 -0.70 -8.32
CA LEU A 279 -15.29 -0.59 -9.74
C LEU A 279 -16.17 0.47 -10.40
N LEU A 280 -15.54 1.49 -10.99
CA LEU A 280 -16.24 2.48 -11.81
C LEU A 280 -15.84 2.29 -13.27
N PHE A 281 -16.76 1.77 -14.08
CA PHE A 281 -16.52 1.44 -15.51
C PHE A 281 -15.33 0.49 -15.73
N GLY A 282 -15.16 -0.49 -14.83
CA GLY A 282 -14.07 -1.48 -14.88
C GLY A 282 -12.74 -1.00 -14.28
N TYR A 283 -12.65 0.27 -13.86
CA TYR A 283 -11.48 0.81 -13.15
C TYR A 283 -11.61 0.59 -11.65
N GLY A 284 -10.64 -0.13 -11.07
CA GLY A 284 -10.61 -0.48 -9.66
C GLY A 284 -10.01 0.65 -8.83
N ALA A 285 -10.69 1.04 -7.75
CA ALA A 285 -10.14 1.98 -6.80
C ALA A 285 -8.85 1.42 -6.16
N SER A 286 -8.84 0.15 -5.77
CA SER A 286 -7.66 -0.53 -5.22
C SER A 286 -6.50 -0.56 -6.21
N ALA A 287 -6.74 -0.99 -7.45
CA ALA A 287 -5.74 -1.01 -8.51
C ALA A 287 -5.18 0.38 -8.82
N THR A 288 -6.05 1.39 -8.89
CA THR A 288 -5.63 2.76 -9.20
C THR A 288 -4.81 3.36 -8.07
N ILE A 289 -5.20 3.17 -6.80
CA ILE A 289 -4.44 3.71 -5.66
C ILE A 289 -3.11 2.98 -5.52
N MET A 290 -3.09 1.64 -5.62
CA MET A 290 -1.85 0.87 -5.61
C MET A 290 -0.91 1.35 -6.72
N ASN A 291 -1.44 1.60 -7.92
CA ASN A 291 -0.63 2.11 -9.01
C ASN A 291 -0.05 3.50 -8.76
N ILE A 292 -0.70 4.38 -7.99
CA ILE A 292 -0.07 5.66 -7.60
C ILE A 292 1.25 5.40 -6.86
N LYS A 293 1.23 4.49 -5.89
CA LYS A 293 2.43 4.10 -5.13
C LYS A 293 3.50 3.54 -6.05
N THR A 294 3.13 2.63 -6.94
CA THR A 294 4.03 2.01 -7.93
C THR A 294 4.65 3.03 -8.88
N GLN A 295 3.83 3.88 -9.50
CA GLN A 295 4.31 4.92 -10.41
C GLN A 295 5.24 5.90 -9.68
N ALA A 296 4.93 6.24 -8.43
CA ALA A 296 5.79 7.10 -7.62
C ALA A 296 7.14 6.44 -7.30
N SER A 297 7.16 5.14 -6.96
CA SER A 297 8.41 4.42 -6.69
C SER A 297 9.28 4.24 -7.93
N LEU A 298 8.67 4.18 -9.12
CA LEU A 298 9.37 4.18 -10.41
C LEU A 298 9.80 5.58 -10.89
N GLY A 299 9.42 6.65 -10.18
CA GLY A 299 9.71 8.03 -10.59
C GLY A 299 8.89 8.52 -11.79
N MET A 300 7.73 7.90 -12.05
CA MET A 300 6.86 8.24 -13.17
C MET A 300 6.01 9.49 -12.86
N PRO A 301 5.89 10.44 -13.80
CA PRO A 301 5.31 11.77 -13.53
C PRO A 301 3.78 11.76 -13.28
N GLY A 302 3.07 10.73 -13.71
CA GLY A 302 1.60 10.63 -13.61
C GLY A 302 1.06 10.46 -12.19
N ALA A 303 1.89 9.96 -11.25
CA ALA A 303 1.45 9.59 -9.90
C ALA A 303 0.79 10.76 -9.14
N ARG A 304 1.39 11.96 -9.22
CA ARG A 304 0.86 13.15 -8.52
C ARG A 304 -0.51 13.58 -9.03
N ALA A 305 -0.70 13.56 -10.35
CA ALA A 305 -1.96 13.95 -10.97
C ALA A 305 -3.07 12.95 -10.64
N THR A 306 -2.80 11.65 -10.75
CA THR A 306 -3.74 10.60 -10.33
C THR A 306 -4.12 10.74 -8.86
N TRP A 307 -3.14 10.93 -7.96
CA TRP A 307 -3.42 11.15 -6.55
C TRP A 307 -4.25 12.41 -6.30
N GLY A 308 -3.98 13.51 -7.00
CA GLY A 308 -4.77 14.74 -6.89
C GLY A 308 -6.24 14.52 -7.24
N TRP A 309 -6.52 13.78 -8.31
CA TRP A 309 -7.86 13.41 -8.72
C TRP A 309 -8.56 12.51 -7.70
N LEU A 310 -7.88 11.46 -7.20
CA LEU A 310 -8.45 10.61 -6.15
C LEU A 310 -8.66 11.37 -4.85
N ASN A 311 -7.72 12.24 -4.48
CA ASN A 311 -7.82 13.10 -3.30
C ASN A 311 -9.08 13.96 -3.43
N LEU A 312 -9.34 14.58 -4.59
CA LEU A 312 -10.58 15.33 -4.83
C LEU A 312 -11.84 14.46 -4.74
N MET A 313 -11.86 13.30 -5.40
CA MET A 313 -13.02 12.40 -5.41
C MET A 313 -13.33 11.82 -4.03
N GLY A 314 -12.31 11.58 -3.20
CA GLY A 314 -12.45 11.17 -1.80
C GLY A 314 -13.02 12.26 -0.89
N MET A 315 -13.26 13.47 -1.40
CA MET A 315 -13.79 14.62 -0.66
C MET A 315 -12.99 14.90 0.62
N PRO A 316 -11.73 15.35 0.52
CA PRO A 316 -10.85 15.43 1.67
C PRO A 316 -11.34 16.51 2.61
N ILE A 317 -11.40 16.19 3.89
CA ILE A 317 -11.63 17.15 4.97
C ILE A 317 -10.34 17.24 5.76
N ASN A 318 -9.66 18.39 5.67
CA ASN A 318 -8.39 18.66 6.34
C ASN A 318 -8.54 19.85 7.30
N LEU A 319 -8.96 19.57 8.54
CA LEU A 319 -9.32 20.56 9.56
C LEU A 319 -8.78 20.12 10.93
N TRP A 320 -8.39 21.09 11.76
CA TRP A 320 -7.99 20.86 13.16
C TRP A 320 -6.98 19.71 13.36
N SER A 321 -5.89 19.74 12.59
CA SER A 321 -4.83 18.72 12.63
C SER A 321 -5.25 17.30 12.21
N HIS A 322 -6.43 17.17 11.60
CA HIS A 322 -6.96 15.91 11.11
C HIS A 322 -7.25 15.98 9.63
N LYS A 323 -6.86 14.94 8.89
CA LYS A 323 -7.29 14.74 7.51
C LYS A 323 -7.94 13.37 7.36
N TYR A 324 -9.13 13.36 6.74
CA TYR A 324 -9.84 12.14 6.38
C TYR A 324 -10.66 12.32 5.09
N TYR A 325 -11.09 11.20 4.49
CA TYR A 325 -11.93 11.14 3.29
C TYR A 325 -13.33 10.60 3.60
N LEU A 326 -14.26 10.78 2.66
CA LEU A 326 -15.60 10.17 2.63
C LEU A 326 -16.35 10.23 3.97
N PHE A 327 -16.16 11.31 4.74
CA PHE A 327 -16.76 11.49 6.06
C PHE A 327 -16.44 10.34 7.05
N LYS A 328 -15.21 9.79 6.99
CA LYS A 328 -14.68 8.72 7.86
C LYS A 328 -15.33 7.35 7.67
N LYS A 329 -15.98 7.11 6.53
CA LYS A 329 -16.68 5.84 6.26
C LYS A 329 -15.78 4.73 5.75
N GLU A 330 -14.64 5.08 5.13
CA GLU A 330 -13.75 4.11 4.48
C GLU A 330 -12.28 4.27 4.94
N PRO A 331 -11.92 3.94 6.20
CA PRO A 331 -10.57 4.20 6.71
C PRO A 331 -9.44 3.47 5.97
N MET A 332 -9.71 2.36 5.27
CA MET A 332 -8.71 1.77 4.40
C MET A 332 -8.35 2.66 3.21
N LEU A 333 -9.32 3.39 2.65
CA LEU A 333 -9.03 4.41 1.62
C LEU A 333 -8.09 5.48 2.20
N ASP A 334 -8.35 5.94 3.42
CA ASP A 334 -7.48 6.91 4.09
C ASP A 334 -6.04 6.39 4.20
N ILE A 335 -5.85 5.15 4.67
CA ILE A 335 -4.53 4.54 4.83
C ILE A 335 -3.80 4.43 3.49
N PHE A 336 -4.45 3.92 2.44
CA PHE A 336 -3.85 3.80 1.11
C PHE A 336 -3.53 5.15 0.47
N MET A 337 -4.39 6.15 0.67
CA MET A 337 -4.16 7.51 0.19
C MET A 337 -2.98 8.16 0.91
N LEU A 338 -2.81 7.93 2.21
CA LEU A 338 -1.62 8.37 2.96
C LEU A 338 -0.37 7.69 2.42
N TRP A 339 -0.37 6.36 2.33
CA TRP A 339 0.77 5.57 1.89
C TRP A 339 1.22 5.92 0.47
N SER A 340 0.29 6.24 -0.41
CA SER A 340 0.59 6.73 -1.75
C SER A 340 1.15 8.17 -1.73
N CYS A 341 0.61 9.04 -0.88
CA CYS A 341 0.99 10.46 -0.82
C CYS A 341 2.43 10.69 -0.37
N VAL A 342 2.92 9.90 0.59
CA VAL A 342 4.31 10.01 1.09
C VAL A 342 5.35 9.66 0.01
N SER A 343 4.91 9.03 -1.08
CA SER A 343 5.76 8.73 -2.24
C SER A 343 5.93 9.87 -3.24
N LEU A 344 5.13 10.93 -3.13
CA LEU A 344 5.00 12.00 -4.14
C LEU A 344 5.98 13.17 -4.02
#